data_AF-A0A6G5ABS1-F1
#
_entry.id   AF-A0A6G5ABS1-F1
#
_cell.length_a   1.000
_cell.length_b   1.000
_cell.length_c   1.000
_cell.angle_alpha   90.00
_cell.angle_beta   90.00
_cell.angle_gamma   90.00
#
_symmetry.space_group_name_H-M   'P 1'
#
loop_
_entity.id
_entity.type
_entity.pdbx_description
1 polymer ?
#
loop_
_entity_poly.entity_id
_entity_poly.type
_entity_poly.pdbx_seq_one_letter_code
_entity_poly.pdbx_strand_id
1 'polypeptide(L)'
;MLSSQVPENKPVRDLIGAQFLNMTQAENEKLLKITISMDGSTQSNPGVYLDEIKQLYYRDEFSNNVQEWNNQRSEALGFALSKFLYPSFEKELKAQLLVEAQEGIIKACTRKLYN
;
A
#
# COMPACT_ATOMS: atom_id res chain seq x y z
N MET A 1 -3.38 18.60 26.41
CA MET A 1 -4.13 17.52 25.73
C MET A 1 -4.20 17.82 24.24
N LEU A 2 -3.20 17.39 23.47
CA LEU A 2 -3.32 17.32 22.01
C LEU A 2 -3.44 15.83 21.68
N SER A 3 -4.69 15.39 21.57
CA SER A 3 -5.08 14.09 21.04
C SER A 3 -4.72 14.03 19.55
N SER A 4 -3.43 13.84 19.26
CA SER A 4 -3.00 13.32 17.96
C SER A 4 -3.14 11.81 18.02
N GLN A 5 -4.39 11.32 18.04
CA GLN A 5 -4.66 9.92 17.71
C GLN A 5 -4.27 9.76 16.25
N VAL A 6 -3.05 9.26 16.02
CA VAL A 6 -2.64 8.74 14.71
C VAL A 6 -3.65 7.64 14.38
N PRO A 7 -4.52 7.82 13.39
CA PRO A 7 -5.54 6.82 13.11
C PRO A 7 -4.84 5.63 12.43
N GLU A 8 -4.62 4.57 13.20
CA GLU A 8 -4.26 3.26 12.67
C GLU A 8 -5.35 2.83 11.69
N ASN A 9 -4.96 2.45 10.47
CA ASN A 9 -5.81 1.83 9.45
C ASN A 9 -6.84 2.74 8.76
N LYS A 10 -6.48 3.97 8.38
CA LYS A 10 -7.27 4.69 7.35
C LYS A 10 -7.05 4.04 5.98
N PRO A 11 -8.11 3.70 5.23
CA PRO A 11 -7.96 3.33 3.84
C PRO A 11 -7.36 4.52 3.09
N VAL A 12 -6.41 4.25 2.20
CA VAL A 12 -5.72 5.27 1.40
C VAL A 12 -6.71 6.19 0.67
N ARG A 13 -7.89 5.66 0.31
CA ARG A 13 -8.97 6.38 -0.37
C ARG A 13 -9.61 7.51 0.44
N ASP A 14 -9.47 7.50 1.76
CA ASP A 14 -10.08 8.50 2.66
C ASP A 14 -9.14 9.68 2.96
N LEU A 15 -7.95 9.70 2.35
CA LEU A 15 -7.01 10.80 2.45
C LEU A 15 -7.45 11.94 1.54
N ILE A 16 -7.86 13.06 2.15
CA ILE A 16 -8.39 14.22 1.43
C ILE A 16 -7.53 15.46 1.70
N GLY A 17 -7.22 16.21 0.64
CA GLY A 17 -6.59 17.53 0.71
C GLY A 17 -5.17 17.49 1.28
N ALA A 18 -4.88 18.38 2.24
CA ALA A 18 -3.54 18.56 2.80
C ALA A 18 -3.13 17.48 3.83
N GLN A 19 -4.00 16.52 4.15
CA GLN A 19 -3.72 15.53 5.21
C GLN A 19 -2.48 14.70 4.90
N PHE A 20 -2.35 14.19 3.66
CA PHE A 20 -1.18 13.41 3.26
C PHE A 20 0.10 14.26 3.25
N LEU A 21 0.03 15.51 2.79
CA LEU A 21 1.16 16.43 2.81
C LEU A 21 1.69 16.67 4.24
N ASN A 22 0.78 16.90 5.19
CA ASN A 22 1.16 17.09 6.60
C ASN A 22 1.78 15.82 7.20
N MET A 23 1.27 14.63 6.82
CA MET A 23 1.86 13.36 7.25
C MET A 23 3.27 13.18 6.67
N THR A 24 3.47 13.47 5.38
CA THR A 24 4.79 13.41 4.74
C THR A 24 5.77 14.40 5.38
N GLN A 25 5.31 15.60 5.72
CA GLN A 25 6.14 16.56 6.45
C GLN A 25 6.54 16.04 7.83
N ALA A 26 5.58 15.51 8.60
CA ALA A 26 5.87 14.91 9.90
C ALA A 26 6.79 13.69 9.80
N GLU A 27 6.74 12.92 8.70
CA GLU A 27 7.68 11.84 8.42
C GLU A 27 9.11 12.38 8.17
N ASN A 28 9.25 13.45 7.38
CA ASN A 28 10.55 14.11 7.15
C ASN A 28 11.15 14.70 8.43
N GLU A 29 10.30 15.21 9.33
CA GLU A 29 10.68 15.69 10.65
C GLU A 29 10.92 14.54 11.66
N LYS A 30 10.79 13.28 11.22
CA LYS A 30 10.94 12.05 12.02
C LYS A 30 9.97 11.95 13.20
N LEU A 31 8.83 12.65 13.12
CA LEU A 31 7.76 12.62 14.12
C LEU A 31 6.85 11.40 13.96
N LEU A 32 6.77 10.83 12.75
CA LEU A 32 6.02 9.62 12.46
C LEU A 32 6.68 8.81 11.33
N LYS A 33 6.22 7.57 11.12
CA LYS A 33 6.60 6.72 9.99
C LYS A 33 5.33 6.27 9.26
N ILE A 34 5.24 6.53 7.96
CA ILE A 34 4.12 6.11 7.13
C ILE A 34 4.48 4.75 6.53
N THR A 35 3.69 3.72 6.80
CA THR A 35 3.81 2.42 6.14
C THR A 35 2.49 2.10 5.46
N ILE A 36 2.51 1.85 4.15
CA ILE A 36 1.32 1.41 3.43
C ILE A 36 1.46 -0.10 3.19
N SER A 37 0.44 -0.85 3.62
CA SER A 37 0.38 -2.30 3.43
C SER A 37 -0.87 -2.64 2.64
N MET A 38 -0.72 -3.54 1.66
CA MET A 38 -1.80 -3.99 0.77
C MET A 38 -2.50 -5.23 1.33
N ASP A 39 -1.72 -6.17 1.87
CA ASP A 39 -2.23 -7.24 2.71
C ASP A 39 -2.36 -6.69 4.13
N GLY A 40 -3.52 -6.90 4.78
CA GLY A 40 -3.80 -6.35 6.10
C GLY A 40 -2.64 -6.61 7.06
N SER A 41 -2.03 -5.55 7.59
CA SER A 41 -1.05 -5.61 8.68
C SER A 41 -1.62 -6.23 9.96
N THR A 42 -2.93 -6.44 10.02
CA THR A 42 -3.60 -7.19 11.05
C THR A 42 -3.25 -8.67 10.93
N GLN A 43 -2.74 -9.24 12.02
CA GLN A 43 -2.42 -10.65 12.24
C GLN A 43 -3.51 -11.66 11.84
N SER A 44 -4.68 -11.19 11.41
CA SER A 44 -5.84 -11.98 11.04
C SER A 44 -5.76 -12.63 9.67
N ASN A 45 -4.99 -12.14 8.68
CA ASN A 45 -4.94 -12.76 7.33
C ASN A 45 -3.73 -12.29 6.46
N PRO A 46 -2.48 -12.56 6.85
CA PRO A 46 -1.34 -12.36 5.95
C PRO A 46 -1.43 -13.34 4.76
N GLY A 47 -1.48 -12.82 3.53
CA GLY A 47 -1.34 -13.62 2.31
C GLY A 47 -2.61 -13.78 1.48
N VAL A 48 -3.73 -13.09 1.77
CA VAL A 48 -4.98 -13.27 1.02
C VAL A 48 -4.78 -12.98 -0.46
N TYR A 49 -4.13 -11.86 -0.76
CA TYR A 49 -3.83 -11.50 -2.15
C TYR A 49 -2.90 -12.51 -2.82
N LEU A 50 -1.87 -12.96 -2.10
CA LEU A 50 -0.93 -13.97 -2.60
C LEU A 50 -1.65 -15.29 -2.89
N ASP A 51 -2.56 -15.73 -2.02
CA ASP A 51 -3.30 -16.98 -2.16
C ASP A 51 -4.32 -16.92 -3.31
N GLU A 52 -4.97 -15.76 -3.51
CA GLU A 52 -5.83 -15.52 -4.67
C GLU A 52 -5.04 -15.63 -5.99
N ILE A 53 -3.88 -14.97 -6.10
CA ILE A 53 -3.11 -14.98 -7.35
C ILE A 53 -2.36 -16.28 -7.60
N LYS A 54 -2.05 -17.07 -6.57
CA LYS A 54 -1.44 -18.41 -6.73
C LYS A 54 -2.29 -19.31 -7.63
N GLN A 55 -3.61 -19.17 -7.56
CA GLN A 55 -4.55 -19.94 -8.38
C GLN A 55 -4.30 -19.73 -9.90
N LEU A 56 -3.81 -18.56 -10.31
CA LEU A 56 -3.51 -18.25 -11.71
C LEU A 56 -2.32 -19.06 -12.27
N TYR A 57 -1.44 -19.54 -11.39
CA TYR A 57 -0.22 -20.28 -11.74
C TYR A 57 -0.27 -21.76 -11.35
N TYR A 58 -1.38 -22.18 -10.72
CA TYR A 58 -1.58 -23.55 -10.29
C TYR A 58 -1.92 -24.45 -11.47
N ARG A 59 -1.36 -25.66 -11.46
CA ARG A 59 -1.71 -26.73 -12.39
C ARG A 59 -2.36 -27.88 -11.65
N ASP A 60 -3.59 -28.21 -12.03
CA ASP A 60 -4.42 -29.23 -11.39
C ASP A 60 -4.05 -30.63 -11.91
N GLU A 61 -2.91 -31.14 -11.43
CA GLU A 61 -2.49 -32.52 -11.65
C GLU A 61 -1.76 -33.08 -10.42
N PHE A 62 -1.94 -34.38 -10.16
CA PHE A 62 -1.41 -35.05 -8.97
C PHE A 62 -0.02 -35.67 -9.17
N SER A 63 0.60 -35.50 -10.34
CA SER A 63 1.95 -36.04 -10.56
C SER A 63 2.96 -35.33 -9.64
N ASN A 64 3.92 -36.09 -9.10
CA ASN A 64 4.94 -35.52 -8.20
C ASN A 64 5.67 -34.33 -8.84
N ASN A 65 5.97 -34.43 -10.14
CA ASN A 65 6.61 -33.35 -10.90
C ASN A 65 5.76 -32.07 -10.93
N VAL A 66 4.44 -32.20 -11.15
CA VAL A 66 3.54 -31.03 -11.17
C VAL A 66 3.40 -30.40 -9.79
N GLN A 67 3.36 -31.21 -8.73
CA GLN A 67 3.32 -30.69 -7.35
C GLN A 67 4.61 -29.93 -6.99
N GLU A 68 5.78 -30.44 -7.35
CA GLU A 68 7.06 -29.73 -7.19
C GLU A 68 7.09 -28.40 -7.94
N TRP A 69 6.60 -28.37 -9.19
CA TRP A 69 6.51 -27.13 -9.96
C TRP A 69 5.50 -26.14 -9.37
N ASN A 70 4.37 -26.61 -8.87
CA ASN A 70 3.39 -25.76 -8.21
C ASN A 70 3.99 -25.10 -6.96
N ASN A 71 4.77 -25.85 -6.16
CA ASN A 71 5.50 -25.32 -5.02
C ASN A 71 6.53 -24.26 -5.47
N GLN A 72 7.34 -24.55 -6.49
CA GLN A 72 8.35 -23.61 -6.99
C GLN A 72 7.73 -22.30 -7.50
N ARG A 73 6.60 -22.37 -8.22
CA ARG A 73 5.88 -21.17 -8.70
C ARG A 73 5.32 -20.36 -7.53
N SER A 74 4.75 -21.02 -6.53
CA SER A 74 4.23 -20.39 -5.32
C SER A 74 5.32 -19.62 -4.56
N GLU A 75 6.48 -20.24 -4.37
CA GLU A 75 7.63 -19.59 -3.70
C GLU A 75 8.19 -18.42 -4.52
N ALA A 76 8.38 -18.60 -5.83
CA ALA A 76 8.85 -17.55 -6.72
C ALA A 76 7.89 -16.35 -6.73
N LEU A 77 6.58 -16.60 -6.70
CA LEU A 77 5.56 -15.55 -6.66
C LEU A 77 5.57 -14.79 -5.33
N GLY A 78 5.67 -15.50 -4.19
CA GLY A 78 5.82 -14.88 -2.88
C GLY A 78 7.08 -14.02 -2.77
N PHE A 79 8.20 -14.49 -3.33
CA PHE A 79 9.44 -13.72 -3.41
C PHE A 79 9.28 -12.47 -4.29
N ALA A 80 8.70 -12.61 -5.48
CA ALA A 80 8.48 -11.51 -6.41
C ALA A 80 7.61 -10.39 -5.78
N LEU A 81 6.52 -10.79 -5.12
CA LEU A 81 5.62 -9.86 -4.43
C LEU A 81 6.31 -9.14 -3.29
N SER A 82 6.91 -9.88 -2.36
CA SER A 82 7.47 -9.32 -1.13
C SER A 82 8.73 -8.49 -1.35
N LYS A 83 9.60 -8.88 -2.30
CA LYS A 83 10.90 -8.23 -2.52
C LYS A 83 10.88 -7.11 -3.55
N PHE A 84 9.95 -7.15 -4.50
CA PHE A 84 9.95 -6.20 -5.61
C PHE A 84 8.63 -5.44 -5.73
N LEU A 85 7.51 -6.15 -5.87
CA LEU A 85 6.23 -5.49 -6.19
C LEU A 85 5.68 -4.66 -5.03
N TYR A 86 5.58 -5.22 -3.82
CA TYR A 86 5.06 -4.46 -2.67
C TYR A 86 5.87 -3.20 -2.35
N PRO A 87 7.22 -3.23 -2.30
CA PRO A 87 8.01 -2.01 -2.13
C PRO A 87 7.80 -0.99 -3.27
N SER A 88 7.66 -1.47 -4.51
CA SER A 88 7.42 -0.60 -5.66
C SER A 88 6.05 0.07 -5.60
N PHE A 89 5.00 -0.71 -5.29
CA PHE A 89 3.62 -0.23 -5.16
C PHE A 89 3.48 0.78 -4.04
N GLU A 90 4.08 0.52 -2.87
CA GLU A 90 4.09 1.48 -1.77
C GLU A 90 4.75 2.80 -2.20
N LYS A 91 5.90 2.74 -2.87
CA LYS A 91 6.62 3.93 -3.33
C LYS A 91 5.81 4.73 -4.35
N GLU A 92 5.24 4.06 -5.34
CA GLU A 92 4.45 4.68 -6.40
C GLU A 92 3.17 5.32 -5.84
N LEU A 93 2.48 4.61 -4.96
CA LEU A 93 1.27 5.11 -4.32
C LEU A 93 1.55 6.33 -3.43
N LYS A 94 2.65 6.32 -2.66
CA LYS A 94 3.09 7.50 -1.90
C LYS A 94 3.36 8.70 -2.82
N ALA A 95 3.99 8.49 -3.97
CA ALA A 95 4.24 9.56 -4.93
C ALA A 95 2.94 10.12 -5.51
N GLN A 96 2.00 9.25 -5.90
CA GLN A 96 0.71 9.67 -6.44
C GLN A 96 -0.12 10.46 -5.41
N LEU A 97 -0.20 9.98 -4.17
CA LEU A 97 -0.93 10.67 -3.09
C LEU A 97 -0.35 12.06 -2.79
N LEU A 98 0.98 12.21 -2.91
CA LEU A 98 1.63 13.50 -2.72
C LEU A 98 1.22 14.49 -3.81
N VAL A 99 1.22 14.06 -5.07
CA VAL A 99 0.78 14.87 -6.21
C VAL A 99 -0.69 15.27 -6.05
N GLU A 100 -1.57 14.33 -5.72
CA GLU A 100 -3.01 14.59 -5.50
C GLU A 100 -3.25 15.59 -4.35
N ALA A 101 -2.50 15.46 -3.25
CA ALA A 101 -2.59 16.39 -2.13
C ALA A 101 -2.16 17.82 -2.52
N GLN A 102 -1.07 17.94 -3.28
CA GLN A 102 -0.60 19.25 -3.78
C GLN A 102 -1.64 19.89 -4.72
N GLU A 103 -2.18 19.13 -5.67
CA GLU A 103 -3.24 19.62 -6.55
C GLU A 103 -4.49 20.06 -5.78
N GLY A 104 -4.89 19.29 -4.77
CA GLY A 104 -6.02 19.62 -3.92
C GLY A 104 -5.85 20.96 -3.20
N ILE A 105 -4.64 21.24 -2.71
CA ILE A 105 -4.30 22.52 -2.07
C ILE A 105 -4.32 23.66 -3.09
N ILE A 106 -3.71 23.48 -4.26
CA ILE A 106 -3.70 24.51 -5.32
C ILE A 106 -5.14 24.88 -5.69
N LYS A 107 -6.00 23.89 -5.97
CA LYS A 107 -7.42 24.09 -6.28
C LYS A 107 -8.16 24.85 -5.15
N ALA A 108 -7.86 24.54 -3.89
CA ALA A 108 -8.46 25.23 -2.74
C ALA A 108 -7.97 26.69 -2.62
N CYS A 109 -6.69 26.95 -2.84
CA CYS A 109 -6.11 28.30 -2.84
C CYS A 109 -6.68 29.16 -3.97
N THR A 110 -6.79 28.64 -5.19
CA THR A 110 -7.38 29.36 -6.33
C THR A 110 -8.83 29.75 -6.04
N ARG A 111 -9.63 28.84 -5.44
CA ARG A 111 -11.01 29.15 -5.03
C ARG A 111 -11.09 30.25 -3.98
N LYS A 112 -10.17 30.25 -3.00
CA LYS A 112 -10.10 31.29 -1.97
C LYS A 112 -9.64 32.65 -2.50
N LEU A 113 -8.82 32.68 -3.55
CA LEU A 113 -8.38 33.93 -4.18
C LEU A 113 -9.44 34.54 -5.09
N TYR A 114 -10.33 33.72 -5.65
CA TYR A 114 -11.39 34.17 -6.54
C TYR A 114 -12.63 34.71 -5.80
N ASN A 115 -12.82 34.26 -4.54
CA ASN A 115 -13.85 34.76 -3.63
C ASN A 115 -13.31 35.91 -2.77
#